data_AF-A0A497FER4-F1
#
_entry.id   AF-A0A497FER4-F1
#
_cell.length_a   1.000
_cell.length_b   1.000
_cell.length_c   1.000
_cell.angle_alpha   90.00
_cell.angle_beta   90.00
_cell.angle_gamma   90.00
#
_symmetry.space_group_name_H-M   'P 1'
#
loop_
_entity.id
_entity.type
_entity.pdbx_description
1 polymer ?
#
loop_
_entity_poly.entity_id
_entity_poly.type
_entity_poly.pdbx_seq_one_letter_code
_entity_poly.pdbx_strand_id
1 'polypeptide(L)'
;MLCTVFIRAYDRIGLMRDIADVMSRNGMNILHSYTTAKEGYAYLLLVAEGEADPDTIKQQLTNVPNVVAVDVTEIPEYSDIFTELATTIVEYLERGYISISDVPKLVHPEYLTDILLRLDEKTRRRLYPLIPDSYYVEILHQLPPQLLTEVMEVVGVDRVTRIAAQLPVDNLADVISKLPHTARRELLRRLPEDKVREVKKVLEYPPDTAGGLMITKVPIAKLGTTVGEVLQEIAEPRKFESTRYVYVIDDEGRLVGYIPVTELLRAKRDEVVNNLARRDFVPVTPDVDQEVVAKIAARYDLLEVPVVDERGRFLGVVTIDDLVDVIISESSEDLIRFGGLIETRAIWRYMSATVLDLFKRRVFWLIALYVLEFLTAGVLKTYEAIISKVAALALFIPVLCDTGGNAGAQSASLVIRALAVGELTPKDFLKIVGKEAATALLLGLTLMPIASLLAYLLTQNILIVVSIALAVVAVTLIASLIGGLLPIVAMVLRVDPATISSPLITTISDICGLSVYFTIASKLLGLL
;
A
#
# COMPACT_ATOMS: atom_id res chain seq x y z
N MET A 1 4.21 -6.96 -25.93
CA MET A 1 5.27 -6.03 -25.50
C MET A 1 4.67 -4.65 -25.35
N LEU A 2 4.88 -4.01 -24.21
CA LEU A 2 4.49 -2.62 -23.98
C LEU A 2 5.74 -1.73 -24.11
N CYS A 3 5.63 -0.57 -24.74
CA CYS A 3 6.74 0.38 -24.85
C CYS A 3 6.29 1.85 -24.80
N THR A 4 7.19 2.71 -24.36
CA THR A 4 7.08 4.15 -24.61
C THR A 4 7.84 4.50 -25.89
N VAL A 5 7.25 5.38 -26.70
CA VAL A 5 7.84 5.87 -27.94
C VAL A 5 7.84 7.39 -27.89
N PHE A 6 9.03 7.98 -27.87
CA PHE A 6 9.22 9.41 -27.98
C PHE A 6 9.67 9.80 -29.37
N ILE A 7 9.08 10.85 -29.91
CA ILE A 7 9.36 11.34 -31.25
C ILE A 7 9.51 12.86 -31.18
N ARG A 8 10.67 13.36 -31.56
CA ARG A 8 10.87 14.77 -31.87
C ARG A 8 10.85 14.91 -33.39
N ALA A 9 9.99 15.77 -33.91
CA ALA A 9 9.84 16.01 -35.34
C ALA A 9 9.61 17.50 -35.61
N TYR A 10 9.80 17.98 -36.85
CA TYR A 10 9.29 19.29 -37.25
C TYR A 10 7.77 19.25 -37.35
N ASP A 11 7.11 20.23 -36.75
CA ASP A 11 5.65 20.26 -36.69
C ASP A 11 5.04 20.39 -38.10
N ARG A 12 4.11 19.49 -38.42
CA ARG A 12 3.38 19.49 -39.70
C ARG A 12 2.03 18.79 -39.58
N ILE A 13 1.11 19.22 -40.44
CA ILE A 13 -0.19 18.58 -40.60
C ILE A 13 0.01 17.12 -41.05
N GLY A 14 -0.67 16.19 -40.38
CA GLY A 14 -0.65 14.77 -40.69
C GLY A 14 0.50 13.97 -40.06
N LEU A 15 1.41 14.60 -39.31
CA LEU A 15 2.52 13.90 -38.64
C LEU A 15 2.04 12.75 -37.73
N MET A 16 1.06 13.03 -36.86
CA MET A 16 0.51 12.00 -35.95
C MET A 16 -0.17 10.85 -36.71
N ARG A 17 -0.82 11.14 -37.84
CA ARG A 17 -1.43 10.11 -38.69
C ARG A 17 -0.36 9.20 -39.28
N ASP A 18 0.72 9.78 -39.81
CA ASP A 18 1.81 9.01 -40.42
C ASP A 18 2.53 8.15 -39.37
N ILE A 19 2.69 8.66 -38.14
CA ILE A 19 3.24 7.91 -37.00
C ILE A 19 2.29 6.78 -36.60
N ALA A 20 0.99 7.05 -36.44
CA ALA A 20 -0.01 6.04 -36.11
C ALA A 20 -0.11 4.93 -37.17
N ASP A 21 0.02 5.29 -38.46
CA ASP A 21 0.04 4.34 -39.56
C ASP A 21 1.27 3.41 -39.47
N VAL A 22 2.45 3.95 -39.14
CA VAL A 22 3.65 3.13 -38.91
C VAL A 22 3.45 2.21 -37.72
N MET A 23 2.97 2.72 -36.59
CA MET A 23 2.72 1.90 -35.39
C MET A 23 1.74 0.76 -35.70
N SER A 24 0.59 1.07 -36.30
CA SER A 24 -0.46 0.09 -36.62
C SER A 24 0.01 -0.98 -37.63
N ARG A 25 0.80 -0.61 -38.65
CA ARG A 25 1.35 -1.57 -39.63
C ARG A 25 2.30 -2.59 -39.02
N ASN A 26 2.96 -2.23 -37.93
CA ASN A 26 3.84 -3.13 -37.19
C ASN A 26 3.10 -3.86 -36.06
N GLY A 27 1.76 -3.83 -36.04
CA GLY A 27 0.98 -4.49 -35.00
C GLY A 27 1.10 -3.82 -33.62
N MET A 28 1.52 -2.55 -33.56
CA MET A 28 1.52 -1.76 -32.33
C MET A 28 0.19 -1.00 -32.20
N ASN A 29 -0.49 -1.20 -31.08
CA ASN A 29 -1.68 -0.47 -30.68
C ASN A 29 -1.29 0.67 -29.74
N ILE A 30 -1.64 1.91 -30.09
CA ILE A 30 -1.35 3.07 -29.25
C ILE A 30 -2.41 3.15 -28.16
N LEU A 31 -2.01 2.91 -26.91
CA LEU A 31 -2.89 2.99 -25.73
C LEU A 31 -3.08 4.44 -25.30
N HIS A 32 -1.98 5.19 -25.25
CA HIS A 32 -1.98 6.60 -24.91
C HIS A 32 -1.08 7.37 -25.87
N SER A 33 -1.49 8.59 -26.23
CA SER A 33 -0.66 9.48 -27.03
C SER A 33 -0.72 10.89 -26.47
N TYR A 34 0.44 11.51 -26.40
CA TYR A 34 0.59 12.91 -26.07
C TYR A 34 1.34 13.60 -27.20
N THR A 35 0.92 14.81 -27.57
CA THR A 35 1.58 15.63 -28.58
C THR A 35 1.60 17.08 -28.13
N THR A 36 2.77 17.71 -28.21
CA THR A 36 2.93 19.16 -28.02
C THR A 36 3.79 19.75 -29.13
N ALA A 37 3.56 21.01 -29.47
CA ALA A 37 4.35 21.74 -30.45
C ALA A 37 5.05 22.92 -29.77
N LYS A 38 6.37 23.04 -29.96
CA LYS A 38 7.19 24.13 -29.43
C LYS A 38 8.32 24.49 -30.41
N GLU A 39 8.45 25.79 -30.68
CA GLU A 39 9.54 26.35 -31.51
C GLU A 39 9.66 25.68 -32.89
N GLY A 40 8.53 25.31 -33.50
CA GLY A 40 8.47 24.66 -34.81
C GLY A 40 8.73 23.14 -34.79
N TYR A 41 8.90 22.54 -33.61
CA TYR A 41 8.99 21.10 -33.42
C TYR A 41 7.74 20.54 -32.76
N ALA A 42 7.28 19.38 -33.22
CA ALA A 42 6.33 18.52 -32.53
C ALA A 42 7.09 17.48 -31.69
N TYR A 43 6.66 17.31 -30.45
CA TYR A 43 7.13 16.29 -29.53
C TYR A 43 5.97 15.35 -29.23
N LEU A 44 6.14 14.08 -29.55
CA LEU A 44 5.15 13.04 -29.32
C LEU A 44 5.68 12.06 -28.29
N LEU A 45 4.84 11.68 -27.35
CA LEU A 45 5.09 10.60 -26.40
C LEU A 45 3.92 9.62 -26.53
N LEU A 46 4.20 8.40 -26.95
CA LEU A 46 3.21 7.36 -27.13
C LEU A 46 3.48 6.24 -26.13
N VAL A 47 2.42 5.67 -25.57
CA VAL A 47 2.47 4.36 -24.91
C VAL A 47 1.77 3.40 -25.84
N ALA A 48 2.47 2.36 -26.27
CA ALA A 48 1.96 1.42 -27.25
C ALA A 48 2.23 -0.03 -26.84
N GLU A 49 1.30 -0.90 -27.19
CA GLU A 49 1.36 -2.34 -26.93
C GLU A 49 1.31 -3.10 -28.27
N GLY A 50 2.20 -4.07 -28.45
CA GLY A 50 2.19 -4.92 -29.64
C GLY A 50 3.27 -6.00 -29.61
N GLU A 51 3.48 -6.64 -30.76
CA GLU A 51 4.43 -7.75 -30.93
C GLU A 51 5.74 -7.32 -31.61
N ALA A 52 5.82 -6.07 -32.10
CA ALA A 52 7.00 -5.60 -32.82
C ALA A 52 8.16 -5.28 -31.88
N ASP A 53 9.36 -5.60 -32.36
CA ASP A 53 10.63 -5.32 -31.69
C ASP A 53 10.91 -3.79 -31.60
N PRO A 54 11.41 -3.27 -30.44
CA PRO A 54 11.65 -1.84 -30.22
C PRO A 54 12.59 -1.20 -31.24
N ASP A 55 13.66 -1.90 -31.63
CA ASP A 55 14.64 -1.39 -32.58
C ASP A 55 14.03 -1.27 -33.98
N THR A 56 13.17 -2.23 -34.35
CA THR A 56 12.40 -2.19 -35.60
C THR A 56 11.47 -0.97 -35.64
N ILE A 57 10.73 -0.71 -34.56
CA ILE A 57 9.85 0.46 -34.46
C ILE A 57 10.66 1.77 -34.51
N LYS A 58 11.76 1.84 -33.77
CA LYS A 58 12.65 3.00 -33.75
C LYS A 58 13.19 3.32 -35.14
N GLN A 59 13.65 2.30 -35.88
CA GLN A 59 14.16 2.47 -37.24
C GLN A 59 13.08 2.97 -38.19
N GLN A 60 11.88 2.40 -38.16
CA GLN A 60 10.81 2.79 -39.07
C GLN A 60 10.26 4.19 -38.78
N LEU A 61 10.12 4.55 -37.51
CA LEU A 61 9.69 5.89 -37.11
C LEU A 61 10.74 6.95 -37.47
N THR A 62 12.03 6.62 -37.40
CA THR A 62 13.11 7.53 -37.83
C THR A 62 13.04 7.84 -39.32
N ASN A 63 12.47 6.94 -40.14
CA ASN A 63 12.28 7.15 -41.57
C ASN A 63 11.03 8.00 -41.91
N VAL A 64 10.18 8.32 -40.94
CA VAL A 64 9.01 9.18 -41.18
C VAL A 64 9.48 10.61 -41.50
N PRO A 65 9.00 11.21 -42.60
CA PRO A 65 9.40 12.57 -42.96
C PRO A 65 9.16 13.56 -41.83
N ASN A 66 10.17 14.41 -41.59
CA ASN A 66 10.25 15.44 -40.56
C ASN A 66 10.58 14.92 -39.15
N VAL A 67 10.72 13.62 -38.93
CA VAL A 67 11.22 13.08 -37.66
C VAL A 67 12.72 13.36 -37.53
N VAL A 68 13.11 13.87 -36.37
CA VAL A 68 14.48 14.31 -36.02
C VAL A 68 15.13 13.35 -35.04
N ALA A 69 14.36 12.86 -34.06
CA ALA A 69 14.83 11.87 -33.11
C ALA A 69 13.67 10.97 -32.70
N VAL A 70 13.97 9.68 -32.52
CA VAL A 70 13.06 8.69 -31.95
C VAL A 70 13.76 7.98 -30.82
N ASP A 71 13.07 7.83 -29.71
CA ASP A 71 13.47 6.92 -28.64
C ASP A 71 12.35 5.92 -28.38
N VAL A 72 12.71 4.65 -28.20
CA VAL A 72 11.76 3.59 -27.89
C VAL A 72 12.30 2.86 -26.68
N THR A 73 11.51 2.83 -25.61
CA THR A 73 11.88 2.19 -24.36
C THR A 73 10.86 1.10 -24.06
N GLU A 74 11.31 -0.13 -23.96
CA GLU A 74 10.46 -1.25 -23.56
C GLU A 74 10.04 -1.05 -22.09
N ILE A 75 8.74 -1.22 -21.84
CA ILE A 75 8.15 -1.19 -20.50
C ILE A 75 8.10 -2.65 -20.02
N PRO A 76 8.85 -3.02 -18.96
CA PRO A 76 8.82 -4.37 -18.42
C PRO A 76 7.39 -4.84 -18.12
N GLU A 77 7.05 -6.10 -18.43
CA GLU A 77 5.70 -6.68 -18.22
C GLU A 77 5.16 -6.55 -16.78
N TYR A 78 6.04 -6.34 -15.80
CA TYR A 78 5.70 -6.18 -14.38
C TYR A 78 5.82 -4.75 -13.87
N SER A 79 6.21 -3.80 -14.73
CA SER A 79 6.28 -2.39 -14.35
C SER A 79 4.92 -1.74 -14.52
N ASP A 80 4.53 -0.99 -13.50
CA ASP A 80 3.35 -0.14 -13.58
C ASP A 80 3.57 0.90 -14.69
N ILE A 81 2.73 0.85 -15.74
CA ILE A 81 2.75 1.76 -16.90
C ILE A 81 2.85 3.21 -16.44
N PHE A 82 2.20 3.54 -15.32
CA PHE A 82 2.17 4.88 -14.73
C PHE A 82 3.53 5.28 -14.16
N THR A 83 4.25 4.33 -13.53
CA THR A 83 5.60 4.54 -13.00
C THR A 83 6.62 4.77 -14.12
N GLU A 84 6.53 4.02 -15.22
CA GLU A 84 7.45 4.21 -16.35
C GLU A 84 7.18 5.52 -17.09
N LEU A 85 5.91 5.92 -17.24
CA LEU A 85 5.56 7.21 -17.82
C LEU A 85 6.13 8.37 -16.98
N ALA A 86 5.95 8.33 -15.65
CA ALA A 86 6.50 9.35 -14.76
C ALA A 86 8.03 9.40 -14.84
N THR A 87 8.69 8.23 -14.90
CA THR A 87 10.16 8.12 -15.02
C THR A 87 10.66 8.71 -16.33
N THR A 88 10.01 8.36 -17.44
CA THR A 88 10.33 8.88 -18.78
C THR A 88 10.21 10.41 -18.83
N ILE A 89 9.14 10.98 -18.25
CA ILE A 89 8.94 12.42 -18.21
C ILE A 89 10.03 13.12 -17.39
N VAL A 90 10.42 12.56 -16.24
CA VAL A 90 11.52 13.10 -15.44
C VAL A 90 12.83 13.06 -16.23
N GLU A 91 13.15 11.94 -16.87
CA GLU A 91 14.35 11.82 -17.70
C GLU A 91 14.37 12.83 -18.85
N TYR A 92 13.24 13.05 -19.52
CA TYR A 92 13.16 14.03 -20.60
C TYR A 92 13.23 15.47 -20.12
N LEU A 93 12.76 15.74 -18.90
CA LEU A 93 12.93 17.03 -18.27
C LEU A 93 14.41 17.28 -17.95
N GLU A 94 15.13 16.28 -17.43
CA GLU A 94 16.56 16.35 -17.11
C GLU A 94 17.43 16.50 -18.37
N ARG A 95 17.07 15.79 -19.45
CA ARG A 95 17.73 15.90 -20.76
C ARG A 95 17.36 17.20 -21.52
N GLY A 96 16.41 17.99 -21.01
CA GLY A 96 15.97 19.25 -21.59
C GLY A 96 15.11 19.12 -22.85
N TYR A 97 14.55 17.94 -23.12
CA TYR A 97 13.67 17.70 -24.26
C TYR A 97 12.28 18.31 -24.08
N ILE A 98 11.82 18.38 -22.83
CA ILE A 98 10.57 19.04 -22.46
C ILE A 98 10.87 20.17 -21.47
N SER A 99 10.05 21.22 -21.50
CA SER A 99 10.14 22.26 -20.47
C SER A 99 9.33 21.88 -19.25
N ILE A 100 9.75 22.38 -18.09
CA ILE A 100 9.00 22.20 -16.84
C ILE A 100 7.57 22.75 -16.93
N SER A 101 7.33 23.77 -17.76
CA SER A 101 6.01 24.33 -18.03
C SER A 101 5.11 23.42 -18.85
N ASP A 102 5.68 22.42 -19.51
CA ASP A 102 4.93 21.49 -20.34
C ASP A 102 4.42 20.33 -19.49
N VAL A 103 5.10 19.97 -18.38
CA VAL A 103 4.76 18.83 -17.51
C VAL A 103 3.26 18.74 -17.19
N PRO A 104 2.58 19.77 -16.67
CA PRO A 104 1.14 19.67 -16.37
C PRO A 104 0.27 19.46 -17.61
N LYS A 105 0.76 19.84 -18.80
CA LYS A 105 0.06 19.59 -20.07
C LYS A 105 0.29 18.17 -20.54
N LEU A 106 1.42 17.54 -20.20
CA LEU A 106 1.81 16.20 -20.67
C LEU A 106 1.03 15.08 -19.96
N VAL A 107 0.53 15.34 -18.75
CA VAL A 107 0.02 14.29 -17.88
C VAL A 107 -1.38 14.55 -17.35
N HIS A 108 -2.11 13.46 -17.13
CA HIS A 108 -3.30 13.46 -16.28
C HIS A 108 -2.91 13.90 -14.86
N PRO A 109 -3.78 14.64 -14.13
CA PRO A 109 -3.50 15.08 -12.77
C PRO A 109 -2.98 13.97 -11.86
N GLU A 110 -3.59 12.79 -11.89
CA GLU A 110 -3.22 11.63 -11.06
C GLU A 110 -1.74 11.22 -11.19
N TYR A 111 -1.12 11.41 -12.36
CA TYR A 111 0.31 11.07 -12.56
C TYR A 111 1.26 12.14 -12.03
N LEU A 112 0.75 13.33 -11.70
CA LEU A 112 1.58 14.44 -11.26
C LEU A 112 2.22 14.15 -9.89
N THR A 113 1.49 13.49 -8.98
CA THR A 113 2.04 13.03 -7.69
C THR A 113 3.27 12.17 -7.90
N ASP A 114 3.22 11.28 -8.89
CA ASP A 114 4.29 10.36 -9.21
C ASP A 114 5.54 10.99 -9.79
N ILE A 115 5.34 12.02 -10.60
CA ILE A 115 6.41 12.84 -11.14
C ILE A 115 7.03 13.68 -10.03
N LEU A 116 6.20 14.34 -9.21
CA LEU A 116 6.68 15.16 -8.10
C LEU A 116 7.57 14.34 -7.16
N LEU A 117 7.15 13.13 -6.79
CA LEU A 117 7.91 12.23 -5.92
C LEU A 117 9.29 11.82 -6.46
N ARG A 118 9.51 11.89 -7.78
CA ARG A 118 10.78 11.53 -8.44
C ARG A 118 11.68 12.73 -8.70
N LEU A 119 11.11 13.93 -8.82
CA LEU A 119 11.87 15.15 -9.05
C LEU A 119 12.64 15.58 -7.79
N ASP A 120 13.81 16.16 -7.97
CA ASP A 120 14.52 16.85 -6.88
C ASP A 120 13.73 18.09 -6.38
N GLU A 121 13.98 18.50 -5.13
CA GLU A 121 13.27 19.62 -4.51
C GLU A 121 13.38 20.92 -5.32
N LYS A 122 14.55 21.23 -5.88
CA LYS A 122 14.77 22.46 -6.65
C LYS A 122 13.92 22.48 -7.91
N THR A 123 13.77 21.33 -8.57
CA THR A 123 12.92 21.16 -9.75
C THR A 123 11.45 21.19 -9.37
N ARG A 124 11.03 20.51 -8.30
CA ARG A 124 9.65 20.59 -7.77
C ARG A 124 9.22 22.02 -7.45
N ARG A 125 10.06 22.78 -6.74
CA ARG A 125 9.79 24.19 -6.38
C ARG A 125 9.57 25.09 -7.61
N ARG A 126 10.17 24.76 -8.76
CA ARG A 126 9.92 25.47 -10.02
C ARG A 126 8.64 25.01 -10.73
N LEU A 127 8.23 23.77 -10.52
CA LEU A 127 7.02 23.18 -11.11
C LEU A 127 5.74 23.63 -10.38
N TYR A 128 5.75 23.72 -9.04
CA TYR A 128 4.56 24.03 -8.25
C TYR A 128 3.75 25.24 -8.71
N PRO A 129 4.36 26.40 -9.05
CA PRO A 129 3.60 27.56 -9.50
C PRO A 129 2.89 27.34 -10.85
N LEU A 130 3.42 26.44 -11.68
CA LEU A 130 2.97 26.16 -13.04
C LEU A 130 1.81 25.15 -13.10
N ILE A 131 1.59 24.41 -12.01
CA ILE A 131 0.50 23.44 -11.91
C ILE A 131 -0.84 24.19 -11.83
N PRO A 132 -1.84 23.86 -12.68
CA PRO A 132 -3.17 24.45 -12.62
C PRO A 132 -3.92 24.12 -11.33
N ASP A 133 -4.83 25.01 -10.89
CA ASP A 133 -5.62 24.78 -9.67
C ASP A 133 -6.48 23.50 -9.78
N SER A 134 -6.99 23.18 -10.97
CA SER A 134 -7.77 21.95 -11.20
C SER A 134 -6.95 20.68 -10.95
N TYR A 135 -5.64 20.70 -11.20
CA TYR A 135 -4.79 19.54 -10.93
C TYR A 135 -4.61 19.35 -9.43
N TYR A 136 -4.40 20.45 -8.70
CA TYR A 136 -4.30 20.37 -7.25
C TYR A 136 -5.59 19.88 -6.59
N VAL A 137 -6.78 20.22 -7.12
CA VAL A 137 -8.04 19.69 -6.58
C VAL A 137 -8.04 18.16 -6.58
N GLU A 138 -7.54 17.53 -7.65
CA GLU A 138 -7.47 16.07 -7.77
C GLU A 138 -6.38 15.45 -6.87
N ILE A 139 -5.20 16.06 -6.75
CA ILE A 139 -4.04 15.38 -6.14
C ILE A 139 -3.70 15.82 -4.71
N LEU A 140 -4.23 16.94 -4.21
CA LEU A 140 -3.73 17.54 -2.97
C LEU A 140 -3.85 16.57 -1.77
N HIS A 141 -4.93 15.78 -1.70
CA HIS A 141 -5.12 14.78 -0.64
C HIS A 141 -4.13 13.62 -0.73
N GLN A 142 -3.68 13.28 -1.93
CA GLN A 142 -2.70 12.21 -2.20
C GLN A 142 -1.26 12.65 -1.90
N LEU A 143 -1.02 13.96 -1.78
CA LEU A 143 0.33 14.46 -1.57
C LEU A 143 0.86 14.06 -0.18
N PRO A 144 2.12 13.61 -0.10
CA PRO A 144 2.80 13.36 1.16
C PRO A 144 2.89 14.62 2.02
N PRO A 145 2.99 14.50 3.36
CA PRO A 145 3.15 15.65 4.27
C PRO A 145 4.28 16.60 3.88
N GLN A 146 5.40 16.06 3.38
CA GLN A 146 6.57 16.83 2.93
C GLN A 146 6.21 17.68 1.71
N LEU A 147 5.62 17.08 0.66
CA LEU A 147 5.23 17.80 -0.55
C LEU A 147 4.09 18.79 -0.28
N LEU A 148 3.12 18.45 0.59
CA LEU A 148 2.09 19.39 1.04
C LEU A 148 2.69 20.64 1.69
N THR A 149 3.72 20.47 2.51
CA THR A 149 4.43 21.58 3.13
C THR A 149 5.16 22.43 2.08
N GLU A 150 5.87 21.81 1.14
CA GLU A 150 6.52 22.52 0.04
C GLU A 150 5.51 23.30 -0.85
N VAL A 151 4.36 22.69 -1.16
CA VAL A 151 3.27 23.33 -1.92
C VAL A 151 2.75 24.54 -1.15
N MET A 152 2.49 24.42 0.15
CA MET A 152 2.06 25.53 1.00
C MET A 152 3.07 26.68 1.03
N GLU A 153 4.37 26.38 1.09
CA GLU A 153 5.45 27.37 1.08
C GLU A 153 5.59 28.10 -0.27
N VAL A 154 5.50 27.37 -1.38
CA VAL A 154 5.81 27.90 -2.73
C VAL A 154 4.58 28.47 -3.42
N VAL A 155 3.45 27.77 -3.38
CA VAL A 155 2.20 28.18 -4.04
C VAL A 155 1.50 29.26 -3.22
N GLY A 156 1.74 29.27 -1.91
CA GLY A 156 1.21 30.24 -0.96
C GLY A 156 -0.15 29.83 -0.40
N VAL A 157 -0.32 30.09 0.89
CA VAL A 157 -1.48 29.65 1.68
C VAL A 157 -2.81 30.14 1.09
N ASP A 158 -2.88 31.33 0.52
CA ASP A 158 -4.12 31.87 -0.06
C ASP A 158 -4.60 31.06 -1.27
N ARG A 159 -3.67 30.68 -2.16
CA ARG A 159 -4.02 29.87 -3.33
C ARG A 159 -4.37 28.45 -2.91
N VAL A 160 -3.60 27.85 -2.01
CA VAL A 160 -3.90 26.51 -1.49
C VAL A 160 -5.25 26.49 -0.76
N THR A 161 -5.61 27.53 -0.01
CA THR A 161 -6.91 27.61 0.66
C THR A 161 -8.07 27.62 -0.35
N ARG A 162 -7.96 28.37 -1.44
CA ARG A 162 -8.98 28.39 -2.49
C ARG A 162 -9.14 27.05 -3.19
N ILE A 163 -8.04 26.31 -3.35
CA ILE A 163 -8.06 24.95 -3.90
C ILE A 163 -8.70 24.00 -2.88
N ALA A 164 -8.20 24.00 -1.64
CA ALA A 164 -8.70 23.18 -0.53
C ALA A 164 -10.21 23.35 -0.28
N ALA A 165 -10.75 24.55 -0.47
CA ALA A 165 -12.18 24.80 -0.35
C ALA A 165 -13.05 24.05 -1.39
N GLN A 166 -12.46 23.57 -2.49
CA GLN A 166 -13.14 22.81 -3.53
C GLN A 166 -13.09 21.29 -3.30
N LEU A 167 -12.25 20.81 -2.39
CA LEU A 167 -12.12 19.38 -2.11
C LEU A 167 -13.40 18.81 -1.47
N PRO A 168 -13.67 17.50 -1.70
CA PRO A 168 -14.54 16.69 -0.85
C PRO A 168 -14.14 16.78 0.63
N VAL A 169 -15.07 16.51 1.53
CA VAL A 169 -14.88 16.77 2.97
C VAL A 169 -13.85 15.82 3.61
N ASP A 170 -13.93 14.55 3.25
CA ASP A 170 -12.97 13.46 3.49
C ASP A 170 -11.56 13.86 3.04
N ASN A 171 -11.38 14.17 1.77
CA ASN A 171 -10.12 14.60 1.17
C ASN A 171 -9.54 15.86 1.84
N LEU A 172 -10.39 16.82 2.20
CA LEU A 172 -9.97 17.99 2.96
C LEU A 172 -9.51 17.63 4.38
N ALA A 173 -10.21 16.72 5.06
CA ALA A 173 -9.82 16.23 6.38
C ALA A 173 -8.44 15.57 6.31
N ASP A 174 -8.19 14.82 5.24
CA ASP A 174 -6.91 14.17 4.93
C ASP A 174 -5.76 15.17 4.74
N VAL A 175 -5.97 16.21 3.94
CA VAL A 175 -4.97 17.29 3.77
C VAL A 175 -4.68 17.96 5.12
N ILE A 176 -5.71 18.28 5.89
CA ILE A 176 -5.59 18.93 7.20
C ILE A 176 -4.81 18.05 8.19
N SER A 177 -5.08 16.74 8.20
CA SER A 177 -4.44 15.78 9.10
C SER A 177 -2.94 15.62 8.81
N LYS A 178 -2.54 15.68 7.53
CA LYS A 178 -1.15 15.59 7.06
C LYS A 178 -0.34 16.88 7.29
N LEU A 179 -1.01 18.03 7.41
CA LEU A 179 -0.33 19.32 7.58
C LEU A 179 0.26 19.53 8.99
N PRO A 180 1.45 20.17 9.10
CA PRO A 180 2.01 20.63 10.37
C PRO A 180 1.05 21.56 11.12
N HIS A 181 1.11 21.57 12.45
CA HIS A 181 0.18 22.31 13.32
C HIS A 181 0.05 23.81 12.93
N THR A 182 1.14 24.46 12.54
CA THR A 182 1.15 25.87 12.11
C THR A 182 0.40 26.06 10.79
N ALA A 183 0.69 25.25 9.77
CA ALA A 183 0.04 25.30 8.46
C ALA A 183 -1.44 24.92 8.55
N ARG A 184 -1.76 23.89 9.33
CA ARG A 184 -3.14 23.45 9.64
C ARG A 184 -3.99 24.60 10.19
N ARG A 185 -3.46 25.30 11.20
CA ARG A 185 -4.17 26.42 11.83
C ARG A 185 -4.42 27.57 10.85
N GLU A 186 -3.46 27.85 9.97
CA GLU A 186 -3.61 28.92 9.00
C GLU A 186 -4.64 28.57 7.92
N LEU A 187 -4.63 27.34 7.41
CA LEU A 187 -5.62 26.85 6.45
C LEU A 187 -7.04 26.93 7.03
N LEU A 188 -7.25 26.39 8.24
CA LEU A 188 -8.55 26.41 8.92
C LEU A 188 -9.11 27.80 9.18
N ARG A 189 -8.25 28.81 9.41
CA ARG A 189 -8.68 30.19 9.63
C ARG A 189 -9.16 30.89 8.36
N ARG A 190 -8.72 30.44 7.19
CA ARG A 190 -9.01 31.07 5.89
C ARG A 190 -10.07 30.31 5.10
N LEU A 191 -10.35 29.05 5.44
CA LEU A 191 -11.42 28.28 4.84
C LEU A 191 -12.81 28.89 5.13
N PRO A 192 -13.77 28.76 4.19
CA PRO A 192 -15.16 29.14 4.42
C PRO A 192 -15.76 28.47 5.67
N GLU A 193 -16.56 29.19 6.45
CA GLU A 193 -17.10 28.68 7.72
C GLU A 193 -17.96 27.43 7.56
N ASP A 194 -18.71 27.33 6.47
CA ASP A 194 -19.51 26.16 6.10
C ASP A 194 -18.62 24.94 5.88
N LYS A 195 -17.55 25.07 5.10
CA LYS A 195 -16.56 24.00 4.90
C LYS A 195 -15.85 23.61 6.20
N VAL A 196 -15.51 24.58 7.05
CA VAL A 196 -14.91 24.31 8.37
C VAL A 196 -15.88 23.52 9.27
N ARG A 197 -17.18 23.83 9.23
CA ARG A 197 -18.19 23.07 9.99
C ARG A 197 -18.36 21.65 9.47
N GLU A 198 -18.31 21.44 8.16
CA GLU A 198 -18.38 20.11 7.54
C GLU A 198 -17.16 19.26 7.94
N VAL A 199 -15.94 19.76 7.70
CA VAL A 199 -14.72 19.00 7.93
C VAL A 199 -14.46 18.70 9.40
N LYS A 200 -14.91 19.57 10.31
CA LYS A 200 -14.81 19.33 11.76
C LYS A 200 -15.50 18.04 12.20
N LYS A 201 -16.62 17.67 11.57
CA LYS A 201 -17.34 16.44 11.90
C LYS A 201 -16.55 15.18 11.51
N VAL A 202 -15.80 15.25 10.42
CA VAL A 202 -14.93 14.14 9.97
C VAL A 202 -13.66 14.10 10.82
N LEU A 203 -13.07 15.25 11.12
CA LEU A 203 -11.88 15.38 11.99
C LEU A 203 -12.13 15.01 13.46
N GLU A 204 -13.38 14.80 13.88
CA GLU A 204 -13.71 14.21 15.18
C GLU A 204 -13.33 12.72 15.24
N TYR A 205 -13.28 12.04 14.09
CA TYR A 205 -12.91 10.65 13.98
C TYR A 205 -11.44 10.48 13.58
N PRO A 206 -10.76 9.40 14.03
CA PRO A 206 -9.42 9.09 13.56
C PRO A 206 -9.41 8.81 12.03
N PRO A 207 -8.33 9.11 11.31
CA PRO A 207 -8.30 8.98 9.85
C PRO A 207 -8.48 7.53 9.37
N ASP A 208 -7.98 6.53 10.13
CA ASP A 208 -8.06 5.10 9.74
C ASP A 208 -9.37 4.46 10.20
N THR A 209 -10.46 5.22 10.25
CA THR A 209 -11.77 4.72 10.70
C THR A 209 -12.84 5.03 9.68
N ALA A 210 -13.96 4.31 9.75
CA ALA A 210 -15.12 4.55 8.92
C ALA A 210 -15.55 6.03 8.92
N GLY A 211 -15.51 6.69 10.08
CA GLY A 211 -15.86 8.10 10.23
C GLY A 211 -14.82 9.07 9.66
N GLY A 212 -13.55 8.64 9.59
CA GLY A 212 -12.47 9.41 8.96
C GLY A 212 -12.51 9.36 7.43
N LEU A 213 -12.97 8.24 6.87
CA LEU A 213 -13.08 8.00 5.43
C LEU A 213 -14.46 8.35 4.85
N MET A 214 -15.49 8.58 5.68
CA MET A 214 -16.85 8.75 5.15
C MET A 214 -17.04 10.05 4.40
N ILE A 215 -17.76 9.95 3.28
CA ILE A 215 -18.40 11.08 2.62
C ILE A 215 -19.80 11.31 3.21
N THR A 216 -20.20 12.59 3.27
CA THR A 216 -21.49 12.98 3.88
C THR A 216 -22.49 13.52 2.86
N LYS A 217 -22.03 13.89 1.66
CA LYS A 217 -22.88 14.44 0.60
C LYS A 217 -23.39 13.34 -0.32
N VAL A 218 -24.34 12.56 0.17
CA VAL A 218 -25.05 11.53 -0.61
C VAL A 218 -26.56 11.81 -0.66
N PRO A 219 -27.28 11.32 -1.68
CA PRO A 219 -28.72 11.47 -1.76
C PRO A 219 -29.42 10.77 -0.59
N ILE A 220 -30.28 11.49 0.12
CA ILE A 220 -31.06 10.98 1.25
C ILE A 220 -32.54 11.26 1.01
N ALA A 221 -33.39 10.24 1.13
CA ALA A 221 -34.83 10.35 0.99
C ALA A 221 -35.55 9.94 2.28
N LYS A 222 -36.69 10.58 2.57
CA LYS A 222 -37.56 10.14 3.67
C LYS A 222 -38.56 9.10 3.16
N LEU A 223 -39.13 8.32 4.07
CA LEU A 223 -40.06 7.22 3.74
C LEU A 223 -41.25 7.63 2.84
N GLY A 224 -41.70 8.89 2.90
CA GLY A 224 -42.82 9.41 2.10
C GLY A 224 -42.44 10.08 0.78
N THR A 225 -41.14 10.23 0.47
CA THR A 225 -40.68 10.94 -0.72
C THR A 225 -40.98 10.12 -1.99
N THR A 226 -41.38 10.79 -3.07
CA THR A 226 -41.64 10.13 -4.35
C THR A 226 -40.35 9.97 -5.18
N VAL A 227 -40.32 8.96 -6.07
CA VAL A 227 -39.19 8.75 -7.00
C VAL A 227 -38.91 10.00 -7.84
N GLY A 228 -39.96 10.71 -8.27
CA GLY A 228 -39.83 11.94 -9.07
C GLY A 228 -39.08 13.05 -8.35
N GLU A 229 -39.38 13.28 -7.08
CA GLU A 229 -38.71 14.28 -6.23
C GLU A 229 -37.23 13.93 -6.04
N VAL A 230 -36.94 12.66 -5.71
CA VAL A 230 -35.56 12.19 -5.53
C VAL A 230 -34.74 12.34 -6.81
N LEU A 231 -35.28 11.94 -7.97
CA LEU A 231 -34.58 12.09 -9.25
C LEU A 231 -34.36 13.55 -9.64
N GLN A 232 -35.27 14.46 -9.25
CA GLN A 232 -35.08 15.89 -9.45
C GLN A 232 -33.93 16.41 -8.58
N GLU A 233 -33.85 15.95 -7.33
CA GLU A 233 -32.78 16.33 -6.43
C GLU A 233 -31.41 15.82 -6.88
N ILE A 234 -31.32 14.56 -7.32
CA ILE A 234 -30.07 13.96 -7.83
C ILE A 234 -29.59 14.66 -9.10
N ALA A 235 -30.50 15.26 -9.89
CA ALA A 235 -30.14 16.00 -11.09
C ALA A 235 -29.45 17.34 -10.80
N GLU A 236 -29.38 17.80 -9.54
CA GLU A 236 -28.68 19.03 -9.16
C GLU A 236 -27.15 18.84 -9.27
N PRO A 237 -26.47 19.59 -10.15
CA PRO A 237 -25.04 19.37 -10.40
C PRO A 237 -24.20 19.72 -9.17
N ARG A 238 -23.20 18.87 -8.88
CA ARG A 238 -22.20 19.04 -7.80
C ARG A 238 -22.77 19.10 -6.38
N LYS A 239 -24.03 18.67 -6.17
CA LYS A 239 -24.62 18.59 -4.84
C LYS A 239 -24.10 17.41 -4.02
N PHE A 240 -23.89 16.28 -4.69
CA PHE A 240 -23.50 15.02 -4.08
C PHE A 240 -22.11 14.59 -4.54
N GLU A 241 -21.36 13.98 -3.62
CA GLU A 241 -20.05 13.37 -3.87
C GLU A 241 -20.23 11.98 -4.50
N SER A 242 -21.27 11.23 -4.13
CA SER A 242 -21.71 10.02 -4.83
C SER A 242 -23.20 10.05 -5.16
N THR A 243 -23.57 9.51 -6.31
CA THR A 243 -24.97 9.34 -6.76
C THR A 243 -25.28 7.88 -7.13
N ARG A 244 -24.55 6.91 -6.58
CA ARG A 244 -24.79 5.48 -6.86
C ARG A 244 -26.06 4.97 -6.17
N TYR A 245 -26.26 5.38 -4.92
CA TYR A 245 -27.39 5.00 -4.09
C TYR A 245 -28.12 6.21 -3.52
N VAL A 246 -29.39 6.00 -3.18
CA VAL A 246 -30.19 6.89 -2.36
C VAL A 246 -30.47 6.20 -1.04
N TYR A 247 -30.07 6.83 0.06
CA TYR A 247 -30.27 6.29 1.39
C TYR A 247 -31.62 6.73 1.94
N VAL A 248 -32.40 5.78 2.46
CA VAL A 248 -33.75 6.03 2.97
C VAL A 248 -33.69 6.08 4.49
N ILE A 249 -34.16 7.19 5.06
CA ILE A 249 -34.20 7.41 6.51
C ILE A 249 -35.63 7.55 7.04
N ASP A 250 -35.82 7.21 8.31
CA ASP A 250 -37.06 7.49 9.03
C ASP A 250 -37.11 8.93 9.58
N ASP A 251 -38.19 9.26 10.30
CA ASP A 251 -38.41 10.59 10.88
C ASP A 251 -37.40 10.92 12.00
N GLU A 252 -36.82 9.91 12.64
CA GLU A 252 -35.74 10.06 13.63
C GLU A 252 -34.34 10.12 13.00
N GLY A 253 -34.23 9.99 11.67
CA GLY A 253 -32.98 10.02 10.92
C GLY A 253 -32.22 8.69 10.91
N ARG A 254 -32.86 7.59 11.30
CA ARG A 254 -32.26 6.24 11.27
C ARG A 254 -32.27 5.68 9.87
N LEU A 255 -31.19 4.99 9.50
CA LEU A 255 -31.09 4.34 8.20
C LEU A 255 -32.06 3.15 8.12
N VAL A 256 -33.00 3.22 7.18
CA VAL A 256 -34.02 2.18 6.93
C VAL A 256 -33.63 1.29 5.76
N GLY A 257 -32.94 1.84 4.77
CA GLY A 257 -32.55 1.12 3.57
C GLY A 257 -31.83 1.99 2.55
N TYR A 258 -31.60 1.44 1.38
CA TYR A 258 -30.96 2.14 0.26
C TYR A 258 -31.60 1.71 -1.07
N ILE A 259 -31.45 2.54 -2.10
CA ILE A 259 -31.99 2.28 -3.44
C ILE A 259 -30.92 2.61 -4.47
N PRO A 260 -30.52 1.67 -5.35
CA PRO A 260 -29.68 2.00 -6.49
C PRO A 260 -30.35 3.03 -7.40
N VAL A 261 -29.63 4.07 -7.80
CA VAL A 261 -30.21 5.11 -8.69
C VAL A 261 -30.66 4.51 -10.03
N THR A 262 -29.99 3.46 -10.50
CA THR A 262 -30.40 2.71 -11.70
C THR A 262 -31.79 2.05 -11.56
N GLU A 263 -32.21 1.73 -10.34
CA GLU A 263 -33.55 1.20 -10.03
C GLU A 263 -34.60 2.33 -10.06
N LEU A 264 -34.27 3.49 -9.48
CA LEU A 264 -35.13 4.68 -9.53
C LEU A 264 -35.40 5.15 -10.96
N LEU A 265 -34.41 5.06 -11.85
CA LEU A 265 -34.56 5.40 -13.27
C LEU A 265 -35.57 4.52 -14.02
N ARG A 266 -35.87 3.32 -13.50
CA ARG A 266 -36.84 2.38 -14.07
C ARG A 266 -38.20 2.42 -13.38
N ALA A 267 -38.28 3.02 -12.19
CA ALA A 267 -39.49 3.10 -11.39
C ALA A 267 -40.43 4.22 -11.89
N LYS A 268 -41.70 4.16 -11.44
CA LYS A 268 -42.67 5.21 -11.76
C LYS A 268 -42.40 6.45 -10.90
N ARG A 269 -42.58 7.64 -11.47
CA ARG A 269 -42.26 8.92 -10.80
C ARG A 269 -43.12 9.18 -9.56
N ASP A 270 -44.34 8.69 -9.53
CA ASP A 270 -45.31 8.82 -8.44
C ASP A 270 -45.19 7.71 -7.38
N GLU A 271 -44.33 6.71 -7.60
CA GLU A 271 -44.07 5.66 -6.63
C GLU A 271 -43.28 6.19 -5.43
N VAL A 272 -43.53 5.64 -4.24
CA VAL A 272 -42.88 6.05 -2.99
C VAL A 272 -41.61 5.22 -2.79
N VAL A 273 -40.50 5.88 -2.42
CA VAL A 273 -39.18 5.25 -2.27
C VAL A 273 -39.17 4.09 -1.28
N ASN A 274 -40.00 4.13 -0.22
CA ASN A 274 -40.08 3.06 0.77
C ASN A 274 -40.44 1.68 0.17
N ASN A 275 -41.18 1.63 -0.94
CA ASN A 275 -41.52 0.35 -1.59
C ASN A 275 -40.35 -0.26 -2.36
N LEU A 276 -39.36 0.57 -2.74
CA LEU A 276 -38.17 0.20 -3.51
C LEU A 276 -36.93 0.03 -2.61
N ALA A 277 -37.02 0.46 -1.35
CA ALA A 277 -35.92 0.45 -0.40
C ALA A 277 -35.45 -0.98 -0.08
N ARG A 278 -34.20 -1.27 -0.42
CA ARG A 278 -33.49 -2.49 -0.03
C ARG A 278 -33.03 -2.38 1.41
N ARG A 279 -33.17 -3.46 2.18
CA ARG A 279 -32.89 -3.51 3.63
C ARG A 279 -31.74 -4.44 4.00
N ASP A 280 -31.09 -5.01 3.01
CA ASP A 280 -29.93 -5.91 3.08
C ASP A 280 -28.61 -5.12 3.07
N PHE A 281 -28.50 -4.10 3.94
CA PHE A 281 -27.26 -3.35 4.14
C PHE A 281 -26.56 -3.78 5.42
N VAL A 282 -25.23 -3.65 5.43
CA VAL A 282 -24.39 -3.91 6.61
C VAL A 282 -23.82 -2.56 7.07
N PRO A 283 -24.44 -1.89 8.06
CA PRO A 283 -23.94 -0.63 8.54
C PRO A 283 -22.75 -0.82 9.50
N VAL A 284 -21.85 0.15 9.52
CA VAL A 284 -20.72 0.22 10.46
C VAL A 284 -20.82 1.46 11.35
N THR A 285 -20.26 1.40 12.55
CA THR A 285 -20.10 2.59 13.40
C THR A 285 -18.87 3.40 12.99
N PRO A 286 -18.83 4.72 13.23
CA PRO A 286 -17.75 5.56 12.73
C PRO A 286 -16.37 5.20 13.30
N ASP A 287 -16.29 4.60 14.50
CA ASP A 287 -15.01 4.18 15.12
C ASP A 287 -14.46 2.85 14.60
N VAL A 288 -15.16 2.18 13.67
CA VAL A 288 -14.69 0.91 13.09
C VAL A 288 -13.44 1.18 12.25
N ASP A 289 -12.41 0.38 12.47
CA ASP A 289 -11.16 0.42 11.71
C ASP A 289 -11.39 0.22 10.21
N GLN A 290 -10.69 1.00 9.37
CA GLN A 290 -10.82 0.98 7.92
C GLN A 290 -10.59 -0.40 7.30
N GLU A 291 -9.71 -1.22 7.86
CA GLU A 291 -9.42 -2.58 7.38
C GLU A 291 -10.66 -3.47 7.54
N VAL A 292 -11.40 -3.29 8.63
CA VAL A 292 -12.65 -4.03 8.88
C VAL A 292 -13.74 -3.58 7.90
N VAL A 293 -13.84 -2.27 7.63
CA VAL A 293 -14.79 -1.73 6.63
C VAL A 293 -14.49 -2.31 5.25
N ALA A 294 -13.21 -2.33 4.84
CA ALA A 294 -12.77 -2.90 3.58
C ALA A 294 -13.10 -4.40 3.46
N LYS A 295 -12.86 -5.18 4.54
CA LYS A 295 -13.22 -6.61 4.60
C LYS A 295 -14.73 -6.85 4.47
N ILE A 296 -15.55 -5.99 5.07
CA ILE A 296 -17.01 -6.05 4.93
C ILE A 296 -17.40 -5.75 3.47
N ALA A 297 -16.89 -4.66 2.89
CA ALA A 297 -17.19 -4.28 1.52
C ALA A 297 -16.82 -5.40 0.52
N ALA A 298 -15.60 -5.94 0.64
CA ALA A 298 -15.12 -7.01 -0.22
C ALA A 298 -15.90 -8.34 -0.04
N ARG A 299 -16.33 -8.65 1.19
CA ARG A 299 -17.10 -9.89 1.46
C ARG A 299 -18.51 -9.85 0.86
N TYR A 300 -19.12 -8.67 0.84
CA TYR A 300 -20.51 -8.49 0.42
C TYR A 300 -20.65 -7.79 -0.93
N ASP A 301 -19.54 -7.61 -1.66
CA ASP A 301 -19.47 -6.91 -2.95
C ASP A 301 -20.13 -5.51 -2.90
N LEU A 302 -19.94 -4.78 -1.80
CA LEU A 302 -20.54 -3.47 -1.58
C LEU A 302 -19.71 -2.37 -2.25
N LEU A 303 -20.37 -1.50 -3.01
CA LEU A 303 -19.74 -0.32 -3.60
C LEU A 303 -19.69 0.87 -2.64
N GLU A 304 -20.57 0.87 -1.62
CA GLU A 304 -20.62 1.86 -0.55
C GLU A 304 -21.02 1.17 0.75
N VAL A 305 -20.37 1.52 1.86
CA VAL A 305 -20.69 1.00 3.20
C VAL A 305 -21.31 2.12 4.03
N PRO A 306 -22.57 1.98 4.49
CA PRO A 306 -23.21 3.04 5.27
C PRO A 306 -22.64 3.13 6.68
N VAL A 307 -22.37 4.36 7.13
CA VAL A 307 -21.91 4.66 8.47
C VAL A 307 -23.06 5.21 9.30
N VAL A 308 -23.28 4.62 10.47
CA VAL A 308 -24.36 5.00 11.40
C VAL A 308 -23.83 5.22 12.81
N ASP A 309 -24.48 6.08 13.58
CA ASP A 309 -24.16 6.23 15.01
C ASP A 309 -24.73 5.08 15.86
N GLU A 310 -24.45 5.09 17.16
CA GLU A 310 -24.95 4.08 18.12
C GLU A 310 -26.49 3.95 18.17
N ARG A 311 -27.23 4.97 17.71
CA ARG A 311 -28.71 4.97 17.65
C ARG A 311 -29.22 4.59 16.26
N GLY A 312 -28.35 4.21 15.34
CA GLY A 312 -28.66 3.87 13.96
C GLY A 312 -28.91 5.08 13.06
N ARG A 313 -28.60 6.30 13.51
CA ARG A 313 -28.75 7.51 12.68
C ARG A 313 -27.70 7.53 11.59
N PHE A 314 -28.13 7.81 10.37
CA PHE A 314 -27.25 7.84 9.21
C PHE A 314 -26.28 9.02 9.28
N LEU A 315 -24.98 8.75 9.14
CA LEU A 315 -23.92 9.75 9.19
C LEU A 315 -23.31 10.03 7.81
N GLY A 316 -23.15 8.99 7.00
CA GLY A 316 -22.47 9.06 5.71
C GLY A 316 -22.20 7.68 5.15
N VAL A 317 -21.30 7.58 4.18
CA VAL A 317 -20.89 6.32 3.55
C VAL A 317 -19.40 6.31 3.29
N VAL A 318 -18.79 5.14 3.28
CA VAL A 318 -17.43 4.93 2.76
C VAL A 318 -17.54 4.31 1.38
N THR A 319 -16.85 4.89 0.38
CA THR A 319 -16.91 4.43 -1.01
C THR A 319 -15.87 3.34 -1.29
N ILE A 320 -16.12 2.51 -2.30
CA ILE A 320 -15.19 1.43 -2.69
C ILE A 320 -13.86 1.96 -3.21
N ASP A 321 -13.84 3.12 -3.86
CA ASP A 321 -12.62 3.77 -4.34
C ASP A 321 -11.65 4.04 -3.19
N ASP A 322 -12.11 4.65 -2.09
CA ASP A 322 -11.28 4.86 -0.90
C ASP A 322 -10.87 3.52 -0.25
N LEU A 323 -11.77 2.53 -0.22
CA LEU A 323 -11.46 1.22 0.36
C LEU A 323 -10.43 0.42 -0.45
N VAL A 324 -10.31 0.64 -1.76
CA VAL A 324 -9.27 0.01 -2.58
C VAL A 324 -7.88 0.49 -2.12
N ASP A 325 -7.73 1.79 -1.87
CA ASP A 325 -6.48 2.36 -1.36
C ASP A 325 -6.16 1.86 0.05
N VAL A 326 -7.18 1.67 0.89
CA VAL A 326 -7.04 1.01 2.20
C VAL A 326 -6.49 -0.41 2.04
N ILE A 327 -7.07 -1.23 1.17
CA ILE A 327 -6.62 -2.62 0.97
C ILE A 327 -5.14 -2.69 0.54
N ILE A 328 -4.72 -1.79 -0.34
CA ILE A 328 -3.33 -1.73 -0.84
C ILE A 328 -2.38 -1.25 0.26
N SER A 329 -2.79 -0.22 1.01
CA SER A 329 -1.96 0.38 2.06
C SER A 329 -1.79 -0.54 3.26
N GLU A 330 -2.85 -1.20 3.74
CA GLU A 330 -2.79 -2.16 4.86
C GLU A 330 -1.88 -3.35 4.55
N SER A 331 -1.97 -3.92 3.34
CA SER A 331 -1.07 -5.00 2.90
C SER A 331 0.41 -4.58 2.91
N SER A 332 0.68 -3.33 2.48
CA SER A 332 2.03 -2.78 2.48
C SER A 332 2.54 -2.53 3.90
N GLU A 333 1.66 -2.00 4.76
CA GLU A 333 1.89 -1.72 6.16
C GLU A 333 2.24 -2.99 6.95
N ASP A 334 1.49 -4.08 6.78
CA ASP A 334 1.77 -5.36 7.41
C ASP A 334 3.16 -5.89 7.05
N LEU A 335 3.55 -5.76 5.78
CA LEU A 335 4.87 -6.18 5.29
C LEU A 335 5.98 -5.36 5.96
N ILE A 336 5.80 -4.04 6.04
CA ILE A 336 6.74 -3.11 6.68
C ILE A 336 6.86 -3.40 8.19
N ARG A 337 5.74 -3.60 8.88
CA ARG A 337 5.69 -3.97 10.31
C ARG A 337 6.39 -5.31 10.56
N PHE A 338 6.16 -6.31 9.69
CA PHE A 338 6.83 -7.60 9.78
C PHE A 338 8.35 -7.50 9.60
N GLY A 339 8.83 -6.52 8.84
CA GLY A 339 10.25 -6.17 8.72
C GLY A 339 10.87 -5.51 9.96
N GLY A 340 10.07 -5.15 10.97
CA GLY A 340 10.55 -4.48 12.18
C GLY A 340 10.68 -2.96 12.04
N LEU A 341 9.81 -2.34 11.25
CA LEU A 341 9.73 -0.88 11.11
C LEU A 341 8.53 -0.35 11.89
N ILE A 342 8.73 0.77 12.60
CA ILE A 342 7.67 1.46 13.34
C ILE A 342 7.18 2.62 12.50
N GLU A 343 5.85 2.72 12.34
CA GLU A 343 5.14 3.86 11.75
C GLU A 343 5.17 3.90 10.20
N THR A 344 4.00 3.71 9.59
CA THR A 344 3.79 3.25 8.19
C THR A 344 3.15 4.29 7.28
N ARG A 345 2.28 5.17 7.79
CA ARG A 345 1.52 6.16 6.99
C ARG A 345 2.35 7.15 6.16
N ALA A 346 3.68 7.08 6.22
CA ALA A 346 4.56 8.04 5.58
C ALA A 346 5.75 7.46 4.80
N ILE A 347 5.71 6.19 4.37
CA ILE A 347 6.60 5.76 3.28
C ILE A 347 5.92 6.12 1.96
N TRP A 348 5.84 7.42 1.67
CA TRP A 348 5.38 7.91 0.38
C TRP A 348 6.48 7.77 -0.69
N ARG A 349 7.01 6.54 -0.84
CA ARG A 349 8.22 6.13 -1.57
C ARG A 349 9.54 6.30 -0.82
N TYR A 350 10.29 5.20 -0.76
CA TYR A 350 11.63 5.10 -0.17
C TYR A 350 12.61 6.21 -0.62
N MET A 351 12.53 6.61 -1.89
CA MET A 351 13.44 7.60 -2.49
C MET A 351 13.15 9.05 -2.09
N SER A 352 11.93 9.37 -1.66
CA SER A 352 11.57 10.73 -1.23
C SER A 352 11.90 10.99 0.24
N ALA A 353 12.03 9.93 1.04
CA ALA A 353 12.38 10.02 2.45
C ALA A 353 13.86 10.42 2.64
N THR A 354 14.13 11.32 3.59
CA THR A 354 15.51 11.67 3.90
C THR A 354 16.22 10.52 4.63
N VAL A 355 17.55 10.49 4.55
CA VAL A 355 18.37 9.50 5.30
C VAL A 355 18.05 9.54 6.80
N LEU A 356 17.82 10.73 7.35
CA LEU A 356 17.50 10.88 8.77
C LEU A 356 16.12 10.32 9.13
N ASP A 357 15.15 10.42 8.22
CA ASP A 357 13.81 9.84 8.42
C ASP A 357 13.88 8.31 8.44
N LEU A 358 14.58 7.72 7.47
CA LEU A 358 14.80 6.27 7.41
C LEU A 358 15.57 5.75 8.63
N PHE A 359 16.57 6.49 9.09
CA PHE A 359 17.31 6.17 10.31
C PHE A 359 16.40 6.14 11.53
N LYS A 360 15.61 7.19 11.78
CA LYS A 360 14.72 7.29 12.96
C LYS A 360 13.70 6.16 13.03
N ARG A 361 13.15 5.74 11.89
CA ARG A 361 12.16 4.64 11.81
C ARG A 361 12.74 3.25 12.09
N ARG A 362 14.06 3.07 11.86
CA ARG A 362 14.77 1.80 12.05
C ARG A 362 15.47 1.71 13.39
N VAL A 363 16.11 2.81 13.82
CA VAL A 363 17.09 2.78 14.91
C VAL A 363 16.48 2.32 16.22
N PHE A 364 15.24 2.73 16.55
CA PHE A 364 14.60 2.33 17.80
C PHE A 364 14.41 0.81 17.86
N TRP A 365 13.85 0.21 16.80
CA TRP A 365 13.62 -1.23 16.76
C TRP A 365 14.93 -2.02 16.66
N LEU A 366 15.90 -1.54 15.87
CA LEU A 366 17.23 -2.15 15.78
C LEU A 366 17.97 -2.12 17.13
N ILE A 367 17.87 -1.04 17.90
CA ILE A 367 18.45 -0.99 19.25
C ILE A 367 17.75 -1.99 20.17
N ALA A 368 16.41 -2.07 20.11
CA ALA A 368 15.65 -3.03 20.92
C ALA A 368 16.05 -4.47 20.61
N LEU A 369 16.14 -4.84 19.33
CA LEU A 369 16.60 -6.16 18.88
C LEU A 369 18.06 -6.41 19.26
N TYR A 370 18.94 -5.44 19.07
CA TYR A 370 20.35 -5.56 19.44
C TYR A 370 20.55 -5.79 20.94
N VAL A 371 19.76 -5.13 21.79
CA VAL A 371 19.76 -5.40 23.24
C VAL A 371 19.23 -6.81 23.53
N LEU A 372 18.20 -7.24 22.81
CA LEU A 372 17.63 -8.59 22.96
C LEU A 372 18.62 -9.70 22.55
N GLU A 373 19.48 -9.47 21.55
CA GLU A 373 20.53 -10.41 21.12
C GLU A 373 21.53 -10.74 22.24
N PHE A 374 21.70 -9.88 23.25
CA PHE A 374 22.53 -10.22 24.42
C PHE A 374 21.99 -11.43 25.22
N LEU A 375 20.71 -11.75 25.10
CA LEU A 375 20.16 -12.98 25.68
C LEU A 375 20.78 -14.22 25.02
N THR A 376 21.00 -14.19 23.70
CA THR A 376 21.68 -15.26 22.97
C THR A 376 23.12 -15.42 23.44
N ALA A 377 23.83 -14.32 23.69
CA ALA A 377 25.16 -14.36 24.30
C ALA A 377 25.14 -14.97 25.71
N GLY A 378 24.07 -14.72 26.49
CA GLY A 378 23.83 -15.37 27.77
C GLY A 378 23.65 -16.89 27.67
N VAL A 379 22.96 -17.38 26.64
CA VAL A 379 22.85 -18.82 26.34
C VAL A 379 24.23 -19.40 26.03
N LEU A 380 25.02 -18.77 25.17
CA LEU A 380 26.37 -19.24 24.84
C LEU A 380 27.28 -19.30 26.07
N LYS A 381 27.22 -18.28 26.93
CA LYS A 381 27.95 -18.25 28.21
C LYS A 381 27.57 -19.43 29.11
N THR A 382 26.30 -19.83 29.13
CA THR A 382 25.83 -20.99 29.91
C THR A 382 26.50 -22.29 29.45
N TYR A 383 26.83 -22.39 28.15
CA TYR A 383 27.45 -23.57 27.54
C TYR A 383 28.96 -23.40 27.25
N GLU A 384 29.60 -22.35 27.78
CA GLU A 384 31.01 -22.01 27.52
C GLU A 384 31.98 -23.17 27.84
N ALA A 385 31.75 -23.86 28.95
CA ALA A 385 32.56 -25.00 29.37
C ALA A 385 32.49 -26.17 28.36
N ILE A 386 31.35 -26.37 27.70
CA ILE A 386 31.16 -27.40 26.68
C ILE A 386 31.83 -26.97 25.38
N ILE A 387 31.66 -25.71 24.98
CA ILE A 387 32.30 -25.14 23.79
C ILE A 387 33.83 -25.24 23.91
N SER A 388 34.38 -24.98 25.10
CA SER A 388 35.83 -25.09 25.34
C SER A 388 36.35 -26.53 25.26
N LYS A 389 35.53 -27.52 25.61
CA LYS A 389 35.87 -28.95 25.46
C LYS A 389 35.77 -29.41 24.00
N VAL A 390 34.78 -28.91 23.26
CA VAL A 390 34.53 -29.28 21.87
C VAL A 390 34.30 -28.04 21.03
N ALA A 391 35.39 -27.36 20.68
CA ALA A 391 35.36 -26.10 19.92
C ALA A 391 34.66 -26.24 18.56
N ALA A 392 34.70 -27.45 17.97
CA ALA A 392 34.00 -27.75 16.71
C ALA A 392 32.48 -27.54 16.78
N LEU A 393 31.85 -27.61 17.97
CA LEU A 393 30.42 -27.31 18.13
C LEU A 393 30.09 -25.85 17.78
N ALA A 394 31.02 -24.93 17.98
CA ALA A 394 30.81 -23.51 17.68
C ALA A 394 30.69 -23.25 16.17
N LEU A 395 31.28 -24.10 15.32
CA LEU A 395 31.23 -23.97 13.86
C LEU A 395 29.81 -24.10 13.30
N PHE A 396 28.91 -24.75 14.03
CA PHE A 396 27.53 -24.98 13.61
C PHE A 396 26.53 -23.99 14.18
N ILE A 397 26.95 -23.09 15.07
CA ILE A 397 26.08 -22.04 15.63
C ILE A 397 25.41 -21.23 14.51
N PRO A 398 26.13 -20.67 13.51
CA PRO A 398 25.49 -19.84 12.48
C PRO A 398 24.45 -20.63 11.67
N VAL A 399 24.78 -21.87 11.28
CA VAL A 399 23.88 -22.71 10.48
C VAL A 399 22.59 -23.04 11.24
N LEU A 400 22.68 -23.34 12.54
CA LEU A 400 21.52 -23.67 13.36
C LEU A 400 20.66 -22.44 13.66
N CYS A 401 21.28 -21.30 13.99
CA CYS A 401 20.59 -20.02 14.16
C CYS A 401 19.84 -19.61 12.89
N ASP A 402 20.52 -19.57 11.75
CA ASP A 402 19.91 -19.16 10.48
C ASP A 402 18.81 -20.14 10.04
N THR A 403 18.99 -21.45 10.27
CA THR A 403 17.95 -22.45 9.96
C THR A 403 16.70 -22.21 10.81
N GLY A 404 16.88 -21.93 12.11
CA GLY A 404 15.79 -21.59 13.01
C GLY A 404 15.09 -20.29 12.59
N GLY A 405 15.85 -19.20 12.43
CA GLY A 405 15.32 -17.91 12.01
C GLY A 405 14.51 -17.98 10.71
N ASN A 406 15.06 -18.64 9.68
CA ASN A 406 14.38 -18.80 8.40
C ASN A 406 13.10 -19.64 8.52
N ALA A 407 13.14 -20.77 9.23
CA ALA A 407 11.96 -21.63 9.40
C ALA A 407 10.86 -20.96 10.23
N GLY A 408 11.23 -20.22 11.28
CA GLY A 408 10.31 -19.43 12.10
C GLY A 408 9.69 -18.28 11.32
N ALA A 409 10.49 -17.50 10.58
CA ALA A 409 10.00 -16.39 9.76
C ALA A 409 9.04 -16.86 8.65
N GLN A 410 9.31 -18.00 8.01
CA GLN A 410 8.41 -18.59 7.01
C GLN A 410 7.06 -18.99 7.61
N SER A 411 7.08 -19.69 8.75
CA SER A 411 5.85 -20.08 9.46
C SER A 411 5.05 -18.85 9.89
N ALA A 412 5.71 -17.84 10.43
CA ALA A 412 5.08 -16.60 10.86
C ALA A 412 4.45 -15.83 9.70
N SER A 413 5.16 -15.70 8.57
CA SER A 413 4.63 -15.01 7.39
C SER A 413 3.35 -15.67 6.87
N LEU A 414 3.31 -17.01 6.83
CA LEU A 414 2.11 -17.76 6.42
C LEU A 414 0.95 -17.56 7.40
N VAL A 415 1.21 -17.61 8.71
CA VAL A 415 0.17 -17.42 9.72
C VAL A 415 -0.34 -15.98 9.77
N ILE A 416 0.55 -14.98 9.73
CA ILE A 416 0.17 -13.56 9.71
C ILE A 416 -0.72 -13.27 8.51
N ARG A 417 -0.31 -13.71 7.29
CA ARG A 417 -1.15 -13.54 6.09
C ARG A 417 -2.51 -14.19 6.27
N ALA A 418 -2.55 -15.43 6.74
CA ALA A 418 -3.79 -16.18 6.92
C ALA A 418 -4.71 -15.58 8.00
N LEU A 419 -4.15 -14.93 9.02
CA LEU A 419 -4.91 -14.13 10.00
C LEU A 419 -5.45 -12.85 9.36
N ALA A 420 -4.62 -12.11 8.61
CA ALA A 420 -5.00 -10.85 7.96
C ALA A 420 -6.17 -11.05 6.97
N VAL A 421 -6.12 -12.09 6.13
CA VAL A 421 -7.21 -12.41 5.19
C VAL A 421 -8.41 -13.13 5.83
N GLY A 422 -8.33 -13.47 7.12
CA GLY A 422 -9.40 -14.14 7.86
C GLY A 422 -9.58 -15.63 7.55
N GLU A 423 -8.58 -16.29 6.96
CA GLU A 423 -8.54 -17.75 6.76
C GLU A 423 -8.35 -18.49 8.10
N LEU A 424 -7.64 -17.90 9.05
CA LEU A 424 -7.39 -18.43 10.38
C LEU A 424 -8.03 -17.58 11.47
N THR A 425 -8.44 -18.24 12.55
CA THR A 425 -8.88 -17.57 13.77
C THR A 425 -8.11 -18.10 14.98
N PRO A 426 -8.05 -17.37 16.12
CA PRO A 426 -7.44 -17.89 17.34
C PRO A 426 -8.02 -19.22 17.84
N LYS A 427 -9.25 -19.57 17.42
CA LYS A 427 -9.90 -20.84 17.76
C LYS A 427 -9.24 -22.05 17.07
N ASP A 428 -8.50 -21.82 15.99
CA ASP A 428 -7.82 -22.88 15.23
C ASP A 428 -6.44 -23.24 15.81
N PHE A 429 -6.06 -22.67 16.97
CA PHE A 429 -4.76 -22.85 17.61
C PHE A 429 -4.23 -24.29 17.60
N LEU A 430 -5.01 -25.27 18.07
CA LEU A 430 -4.57 -26.67 18.13
C LEU A 430 -4.34 -27.28 16.74
N LYS A 431 -5.15 -26.91 15.75
CA LYS A 431 -4.97 -27.37 14.36
C LYS A 431 -3.70 -26.78 13.77
N ILE A 432 -3.42 -25.51 14.08
CA ILE A 432 -2.20 -24.81 13.63
C ILE A 432 -0.97 -25.48 14.23
N VAL A 433 -0.94 -25.72 15.55
CA VAL A 433 0.15 -26.45 16.22
C VAL A 433 0.41 -27.80 15.55
N GLY A 434 -0.64 -28.59 15.30
CA GLY A 434 -0.49 -29.91 14.68
C GLY A 434 0.03 -29.84 13.24
N LYS A 435 -0.51 -28.91 12.43
CA LYS A 435 -0.10 -28.73 11.03
C LYS A 435 1.33 -28.21 10.92
N GLU A 436 1.70 -27.24 11.75
CA GLU A 436 3.07 -26.70 11.79
C GLU A 436 4.07 -27.73 12.32
N ALA A 437 3.73 -28.48 13.38
CA ALA A 437 4.61 -29.53 13.88
C ALA A 437 4.89 -30.61 12.84
N ALA A 438 3.85 -31.05 12.11
CA ALA A 438 4.00 -32.03 11.03
C ALA A 438 4.85 -31.49 9.87
N THR A 439 4.58 -30.25 9.44
CA THR A 439 5.33 -29.59 8.35
C THR A 439 6.79 -29.40 8.75
N ALA A 440 7.06 -28.88 9.95
CA ALA A 440 8.40 -28.63 10.46
C ALA A 440 9.20 -29.92 10.68
N LEU A 441 8.55 -31.02 11.07
CA LEU A 441 9.21 -32.33 11.15
C LEU A 441 9.65 -32.81 9.76
N LEU A 442 8.81 -32.69 8.74
CA LEU A 442 9.18 -33.06 7.37
C LEU A 442 10.32 -32.18 6.84
N LEU A 443 10.29 -30.88 7.09
CA LEU A 443 11.36 -29.95 6.73
C LEU A 443 12.67 -30.31 7.45
N GLY A 444 12.63 -30.51 8.77
CA GLY A 444 13.78 -30.90 9.57
C GLY A 444 14.41 -32.21 9.10
N LEU A 445 13.60 -33.24 8.82
CA LEU A 445 14.07 -34.52 8.29
C LEU A 445 14.68 -34.40 6.89
N THR A 446 14.21 -33.45 6.08
CA THR A 446 14.78 -33.16 4.76
C THR A 446 16.15 -32.46 4.87
N LEU A 447 16.31 -31.56 5.85
CA LEU A 447 17.56 -30.84 6.10
C LEU A 447 18.62 -31.69 6.81
N MET A 448 18.18 -32.64 7.66
CA MET A 448 19.03 -33.52 8.45
C MET A 448 20.17 -34.21 7.65
N PRO A 449 19.94 -34.89 6.51
CA PRO A 449 21.02 -35.55 5.77
C PRO A 449 22.06 -34.57 5.21
N ILE A 450 21.61 -33.38 4.77
CA ILE A 450 22.50 -32.33 4.25
C ILE A 450 23.38 -31.80 5.38
N ALA A 451 22.78 -31.47 6.52
CA ALA A 451 23.51 -31.00 7.69
C ALA A 451 24.48 -32.05 8.23
N SER A 452 24.08 -33.33 8.21
CA SER A 452 24.93 -34.44 8.63
C SER A 452 26.16 -34.60 7.72
N LEU A 453 25.96 -34.50 6.40
CA LEU A 453 27.06 -34.56 5.43
C LEU A 453 28.04 -33.40 5.63
N LEU A 454 27.54 -32.16 5.73
CA LEU A 454 28.39 -30.99 5.96
C LEU A 454 29.15 -31.09 7.30
N ALA A 455 28.48 -31.56 8.35
CA ALA A 455 29.11 -31.77 9.64
C ALA A 455 30.21 -32.83 9.60
N TYR A 456 30.01 -33.90 8.83
CA TYR A 456 31.00 -34.95 8.65
C TYR A 456 32.23 -34.44 7.89
N LEU A 457 32.02 -33.69 6.81
CA LEU A 457 33.11 -33.10 6.01
C LEU A 457 33.97 -32.12 6.83
N LEU A 458 33.36 -31.38 7.75
CA LEU A 458 34.06 -30.39 8.58
C LEU A 458 34.78 -30.99 9.79
N THR A 459 34.18 -31.98 10.45
CA THR A 459 34.66 -32.43 11.77
C THR A 459 35.21 -33.84 11.79
N GLN A 460 34.82 -34.68 10.81
CA GLN A 460 35.10 -36.12 10.78
C GLN A 460 34.73 -36.87 12.06
N ASN A 461 33.88 -36.28 12.92
CA ASN A 461 33.51 -36.82 14.22
C ASN A 461 32.04 -37.21 14.23
N ILE A 462 31.79 -38.52 14.31
CA ILE A 462 30.43 -39.11 14.23
C ILE A 462 29.52 -38.59 15.35
N LEU A 463 30.03 -38.37 16.56
CA LEU A 463 29.21 -37.87 17.68
C LEU A 463 28.74 -36.43 17.42
N ILE A 464 29.60 -35.60 16.83
CA ILE A 464 29.22 -34.24 16.42
C ILE A 464 28.20 -34.31 15.30
N VAL A 465 28.42 -35.16 14.29
CA VAL A 465 27.47 -35.35 13.17
C VAL A 465 26.08 -35.72 13.65
N VAL A 466 25.97 -36.71 14.56
CA VAL A 466 24.67 -37.13 15.13
C VAL A 466 24.04 -36.00 15.97
N SER A 467 24.85 -35.25 16.71
CA SER A 467 24.38 -34.09 17.47
C SER A 467 23.76 -33.03 16.56
N ILE A 468 24.43 -32.71 15.44
CA ILE A 468 23.93 -31.74 14.45
C ILE A 468 22.69 -32.26 13.74
N ALA A 469 22.66 -33.53 13.35
CA ALA A 469 21.52 -34.16 12.70
C ALA A 469 20.23 -34.00 13.54
N LEU A 470 20.30 -34.35 14.82
CA LEU A 470 19.18 -34.23 15.74
C LEU A 470 18.84 -32.78 16.08
N ALA A 471 19.87 -31.93 16.23
CA ALA A 471 19.68 -30.52 16.51
C ALA A 471 18.93 -29.81 15.37
N VAL A 472 19.27 -30.06 14.11
CA VAL A 472 18.57 -29.44 12.97
C VAL A 472 17.08 -29.77 13.00
N VAL A 473 16.71 -31.04 13.19
CA VAL A 473 15.29 -31.44 13.27
C VAL A 473 14.58 -30.73 14.42
N ALA A 474 15.20 -30.70 15.60
CA ALA A 474 14.60 -30.09 16.78
C ALA A 474 14.50 -28.55 16.68
N VAL A 475 15.53 -27.90 16.15
CA VAL A 475 15.58 -26.45 15.93
C VAL A 475 14.52 -26.03 14.91
N THR A 476 14.43 -26.71 13.76
CA THR A 476 13.39 -26.42 12.76
C THR A 476 11.99 -26.58 13.35
N LEU A 477 11.75 -27.64 14.12
CA LEU A 477 10.46 -27.87 14.77
C LEU A 477 10.09 -26.74 15.74
N ILE A 478 10.99 -26.39 16.65
CA ILE A 478 10.74 -25.37 17.68
C ILE A 478 10.59 -23.99 17.04
N ALA A 479 11.44 -23.66 16.07
CA ALA A 479 11.41 -22.38 15.39
C ALA A 479 10.11 -22.18 14.61
N SER A 480 9.66 -23.17 13.84
CA SER A 480 8.37 -23.10 13.13
C SER A 480 7.19 -23.00 14.10
N LEU A 481 7.22 -23.70 15.23
CA LEU A 481 6.18 -23.55 16.26
C LEU A 481 6.19 -22.14 16.88
N ILE A 482 7.35 -21.58 17.19
CA ILE A 482 7.46 -20.20 17.68
C ILE A 482 6.90 -19.23 16.63
N GLY A 483 7.32 -19.38 15.37
CA GLY A 483 6.89 -18.55 14.25
C GLY A 483 5.39 -18.59 14.03
N GLY A 484 4.77 -19.76 14.03
CA GLY A 484 3.33 -19.90 13.82
C GLY A 484 2.47 -19.49 15.03
N LEU A 485 2.99 -19.60 16.26
CA LEU A 485 2.20 -19.35 17.46
C LEU A 485 2.30 -17.92 17.98
N LEU A 486 3.44 -17.25 17.84
CA LEU A 486 3.59 -15.86 18.32
C LEU A 486 2.57 -14.87 17.72
N PRO A 487 2.28 -14.89 16.40
CA PRO A 487 1.24 -14.03 15.82
C PRO A 487 -0.15 -14.27 16.43
N ILE A 488 -0.49 -15.52 16.74
CA ILE A 488 -1.78 -15.87 17.37
C ILE A 488 -1.83 -15.34 18.80
N VAL A 489 -0.72 -15.49 19.55
CA VAL A 489 -0.61 -14.94 20.91
C VAL A 489 -0.77 -13.43 20.89
N ALA A 490 -0.15 -12.72 19.94
CA ALA A 490 -0.31 -11.29 19.76
C ALA A 490 -1.78 -10.91 19.54
N MET A 491 -2.48 -11.62 18.65
CA MET A 491 -3.91 -11.40 18.39
C MET A 491 -4.78 -11.57 19.63
N VAL A 492 -4.52 -12.62 20.43
CA VAL A 492 -5.25 -12.88 21.70
C VAL A 492 -5.01 -11.75 22.70
N LEU A 493 -3.81 -11.17 22.73
CA LEU A 493 -3.46 -10.01 23.54
C LEU A 493 -3.95 -8.68 22.95
N ARG A 494 -4.69 -8.70 21.83
CA ARG A 494 -5.18 -7.51 21.10
C ARG A 494 -4.05 -6.62 20.60
N VAL A 495 -2.91 -7.22 20.28
CA VAL A 495 -1.79 -6.60 19.57
C VAL A 495 -1.87 -7.07 18.13
N ASP A 496 -1.60 -6.19 17.18
CA ASP A 496 -1.55 -6.54 15.76
C ASP A 496 -0.48 -7.64 15.52
N PRO A 497 -0.86 -8.81 14.95
CA PRO A 497 0.06 -9.89 14.62
C PRO A 497 1.24 -9.49 13.74
N ALA A 498 1.08 -8.52 12.82
CA ALA A 498 2.16 -8.09 11.93
C ALA A 498 3.32 -7.39 12.67
N THR A 499 3.07 -6.91 13.90
CA THR A 499 4.11 -6.34 14.77
C THR A 499 5.10 -7.39 15.32
N ILE A 500 4.75 -8.68 15.24
CA ILE A 500 5.68 -9.78 15.53
C ILE A 500 6.66 -9.88 14.36
N SER A 501 7.65 -9.00 14.37
CA SER A 501 8.61 -8.86 13.28
C SER A 501 9.44 -10.13 13.10
N SER A 502 9.79 -10.45 11.85
CA SER A 502 10.69 -11.56 11.51
C SER A 502 11.99 -11.55 12.33
N PRO A 503 12.69 -10.42 12.52
CA PRO A 503 13.87 -10.37 13.39
C PRO A 503 13.63 -10.78 14.84
N LEU A 504 12.49 -10.39 15.43
CA LEU A 504 12.13 -10.78 16.79
C LEU A 504 11.95 -12.30 16.90
N ILE A 505 11.31 -12.91 15.91
CA ILE A 505 11.12 -14.36 15.83
C ILE A 505 12.47 -15.07 15.72
N THR A 506 13.37 -14.55 14.90
CA THR A 506 14.74 -15.07 14.78
C THR A 506 15.46 -15.02 16.12
N THR A 507 15.44 -13.90 16.85
CA THR A 507 16.11 -13.82 18.16
C THR A 507 15.56 -14.82 19.17
N ILE A 508 14.23 -14.99 19.24
CA ILE A 508 13.61 -15.98 20.14
C ILE A 508 13.97 -17.41 19.70
N SER A 509 13.95 -17.66 18.38
CA SER A 509 14.37 -18.93 17.80
C SER A 509 15.84 -19.25 18.10
N ASP A 510 16.74 -18.27 18.08
CA ASP A 510 18.16 -18.46 18.40
C ASP A 510 18.35 -18.89 19.85
N ILE A 511 17.67 -18.21 20.78
CA ILE A 511 17.73 -18.53 22.22
C ILE A 511 17.26 -19.96 22.45
N CYS A 512 16.09 -20.33 21.91
CA CYS A 512 15.53 -21.67 22.05
C CYS A 512 16.36 -22.73 21.31
N GLY A 513 16.77 -22.43 20.08
CA GLY A 513 17.47 -23.33 19.20
C GLY A 513 18.87 -23.68 19.69
N LEU A 514 19.65 -22.69 20.13
CA LEU A 514 20.96 -22.93 20.73
C LEU A 514 20.85 -23.68 22.06
N SER A 515 19.85 -23.35 22.88
CA SER A 515 19.62 -24.08 24.14
C SER A 515 19.37 -25.57 23.88
N VAL A 516 18.57 -25.89 22.87
CA VAL A 516 18.26 -27.27 22.46
C VAL A 516 19.48 -27.96 21.85
N TYR A 517 20.18 -27.28 20.93
CA TYR A 517 21.39 -27.79 20.31
C TYR A 517 22.44 -28.18 21.36
N PHE A 518 22.80 -27.26 22.25
CA PHE A 518 23.82 -27.53 23.25
C PHE A 518 23.35 -28.57 24.27
N THR A 519 22.05 -28.64 24.59
CA THR A 519 21.51 -29.73 25.43
C THR A 519 21.68 -31.10 24.77
N ILE A 520 21.36 -31.21 23.47
CA ILE A 520 21.52 -32.45 22.70
C ILE A 520 22.99 -32.84 22.63
N ALA A 521 23.85 -31.92 22.21
CA ALA A 521 25.29 -32.15 22.08
C ALA A 521 25.92 -32.57 23.41
N SER A 522 25.56 -31.90 24.50
CA SER A 522 26.10 -32.20 25.84
C SER A 522 25.71 -33.59 26.32
N LYS A 523 24.45 -34.01 26.11
CA LYS A 523 24.01 -35.36 26.47
C LYS A 523 24.71 -36.43 25.64
N LEU A 524 24.86 -36.22 24.33
CA LEU A 524 25.50 -37.20 23.43
C LEU A 524 27.01 -37.31 23.63
N LEU A 525 27.66 -36.20 23.97
CA LEU A 525 29.10 -36.16 24.24
C LEU A 525 29.46 -36.53 25.69
N GLY A 526 28.46 -36.83 26.54
CA GLY A 526 28.67 -37.18 27.95
C GLY A 526 29.26 -36.03 28.78
N LEU A 527 28.89 -34.79 28.45
CA LEU A 527 29.40 -33.56 29.04
C LEU A 527 28.43 -32.92 30.05
N LEU A 528 27.24 -33.51 30.22
CA LEU A 528 26.20 -33.14 31.18
C LEU A 528 25.95 -34.27 32.18
#